data_AF-A7Y3X8-F1
#
_entry.id   AF-A7Y3X8-F1
#
_cell.length_a   1.000
_cell.length_b   1.000
_cell.length_c   1.000
_cell.angle_alpha   90.00
_cell.angle_beta   90.00
_cell.angle_gamma   90.00
#
_symmetry.space_group_name_H-M   'P 1'
#
loop_
_entity.id
_entity.type
_entity.pdbx_description
1 polymer ?
#
loop_
_entity_poly.entity_id
_entity_poly.type
_entity_poly.pdbx_seq_one_letter_code
_entity_poly.pdbx_strand_id
1 'polypeptide(L)'
;MATVPEPINEVMAYYSDENELLFEADGPKQMKSCTQHLDLGSMGDGNIQLQISHQLYNKSFRQVVSVIVAMEKLRSRAYEHVFRDDDLRSILSFIFEEEPVIFETSSDELLCDAAVQSVKCKLQDREQKSLVLDSPCVLKALHLLSQEMSREVVFCMSFVQGEERDNKIPVALGIRDKNLYLSCVKKGDTPTLQLEEVDPKVYPKRNMEKRFVFYKTEIKNTVEFESVLYPNWYISTSQIEEKPVFLGHFRGGQDITDFRMETLSP
;
A
#
# COMPACT_ATOMS: atom_id res chain seq x y z
N MET A 1 -78.54 -30.15 -3.93
CA MET A 1 -78.99 -30.76 -5.20
C MET A 1 -79.31 -29.64 -6.17
N ALA A 2 -79.01 -29.84 -7.46
CA ALA A 2 -79.64 -29.21 -8.62
C ALA A 2 -79.37 -27.70 -8.85
N THR A 3 -79.11 -27.17 -10.04
CA THR A 3 -78.66 -27.71 -11.35
C THR A 3 -78.30 -26.49 -12.20
N VAL A 4 -77.32 -26.64 -13.11
CA VAL A 4 -77.15 -25.75 -14.27
C VAL A 4 -78.34 -25.94 -15.22
N PRO A 5 -78.78 -24.88 -15.90
CA PRO A 5 -79.04 -25.01 -17.32
C PRO A 5 -78.50 -23.83 -18.14
N GLU A 6 -77.67 -24.16 -19.12
CA GLU A 6 -77.51 -23.46 -20.39
C GLU A 6 -78.38 -24.19 -21.45
N PRO A 7 -78.40 -23.78 -22.73
CA PRO A 7 -78.37 -22.44 -23.34
C PRO A 7 -79.40 -22.33 -24.48
N ILE A 8 -79.76 -21.15 -25.01
CA ILE A 8 -80.08 -21.01 -26.46
C ILE A 8 -79.70 -19.62 -26.96
N ASN A 9 -79.09 -19.65 -28.15
CA ASN A 9 -78.33 -18.67 -28.90
C ASN A 9 -79.20 -18.08 -30.03
N GLU A 10 -79.17 -16.77 -30.29
CA GLU A 10 -79.41 -16.23 -31.65
C GLU A 10 -79.01 -14.74 -31.82
N VAL A 11 -77.80 -14.56 -32.36
CA VAL A 11 -77.35 -13.68 -33.47
C VAL A 11 -78.28 -12.54 -33.91
N MET A 12 -77.75 -11.31 -33.95
CA MET A 12 -77.62 -10.47 -35.17
C MET A 12 -76.82 -9.18 -34.88
N ALA A 13 -75.93 -8.86 -35.82
CA ALA A 13 -74.79 -7.95 -35.76
C ALA A 13 -75.12 -6.46 -35.91
N TYR A 14 -74.32 -5.57 -35.33
CA TYR A 14 -73.83 -4.33 -35.98
C TYR A 14 -72.47 -3.88 -35.40
N TYR A 15 -71.66 -3.38 -36.33
CA TYR A 15 -70.23 -3.06 -36.40
C TYR A 15 -69.55 -2.18 -35.33
N SER A 16 -68.23 -2.46 -35.23
CA SER A 16 -67.07 -1.58 -34.97
C SER A 16 -66.89 -0.93 -33.60
N ASP A 17 -65.89 -1.39 -32.85
CA ASP A 17 -64.65 -0.62 -32.64
C ASP A 17 -63.53 -1.54 -32.12
N GLU A 18 -62.48 -1.68 -32.94
CA GLU A 18 -61.05 -1.84 -32.60
C GLU A 18 -60.68 -2.48 -31.23
N ASN A 19 -60.36 -3.78 -31.21
CA ASN A 19 -59.19 -4.34 -30.51
C ASN A 19 -59.13 -5.86 -30.71
N GLU A 20 -58.63 -6.26 -31.88
CA GLU A 20 -58.26 -7.65 -32.13
C GLU A 20 -56.74 -7.83 -32.02
N LEU A 21 -56.37 -8.78 -31.15
CA LEU A 21 -55.30 -9.76 -31.36
C LEU A 21 -53.86 -9.23 -31.17
N LEU A 22 -52.89 -9.95 -30.59
CA LEU A 22 -52.67 -11.39 -30.45
C LEU A 22 -51.85 -11.67 -29.17
N PHE A 23 -52.11 -12.81 -28.54
CA PHE A 23 -51.03 -13.59 -27.95
C PHE A 23 -50.26 -14.28 -29.10
N GLU A 24 -48.99 -13.94 -29.28
CA GLU A 24 -48.00 -14.85 -29.85
C GLU A 24 -46.77 -14.86 -28.94
N ALA A 25 -46.46 -16.05 -28.42
CA ALA A 25 -45.18 -16.34 -27.79
C ALA A 25 -44.15 -16.49 -28.92
N ASP A 26 -43.13 -15.64 -28.92
CA ASP A 26 -41.96 -15.78 -29.78
C ASP A 26 -40.70 -15.46 -28.98
N GLY A 27 -39.67 -16.30 -29.17
CA GLY A 27 -38.49 -16.46 -28.29
C GLY A 27 -37.56 -15.23 -28.20
N PRO A 28 -36.35 -15.38 -27.61
CA PRO A 28 -35.51 -14.25 -27.26
C PRO A 28 -35.02 -13.53 -28.53
N LYS A 29 -35.66 -12.41 -28.85
CA LYS A 29 -35.18 -11.49 -29.89
C LYS A 29 -33.95 -10.78 -29.35
N GLN A 30 -32.84 -11.01 -30.04
CA GLN A 30 -31.52 -10.46 -29.77
C GLN A 30 -31.59 -8.97 -29.41
N MET A 31 -30.92 -8.61 -28.33
CA MET A 31 -30.76 -7.25 -27.86
C MET A 31 -30.00 -6.45 -28.92
N LYS A 32 -30.72 -5.66 -29.73
CA LYS A 32 -30.11 -4.68 -30.63
C LYS A 32 -29.47 -3.59 -29.78
N SER A 33 -28.18 -3.71 -29.50
CA SER A 33 -27.39 -2.63 -28.90
C SER A 33 -27.19 -1.54 -29.94
N CYS A 34 -28.06 -0.53 -29.91
CA CYS A 34 -27.78 0.73 -30.57
C CYS A 34 -26.74 1.47 -29.73
N THR A 35 -25.47 1.40 -30.12
CA THR A 35 -24.47 2.37 -29.65
C THR A 35 -24.09 3.23 -30.83
N GLN A 36 -24.60 4.45 -30.80
CA GLN A 36 -24.16 5.49 -31.73
C GLN A 36 -22.67 5.74 -31.47
N HIS A 37 -21.90 5.64 -32.54
CA HIS A 37 -20.48 5.97 -32.59
C HIS A 37 -20.33 7.47 -32.34
N LEU A 38 -20.02 7.86 -31.09
CA LEU A 38 -19.62 9.23 -30.79
C LEU A 38 -18.18 9.40 -31.29
N ASP A 39 -18.10 10.12 -32.39
CA ASP A 39 -16.91 10.41 -33.16
C ASP A 39 -15.85 11.18 -32.34
N LEU A 40 -14.59 10.87 -32.63
CA LEU A 40 -13.39 11.40 -31.97
C LEU A 40 -13.15 12.86 -32.37
N GLY A 41 -13.23 13.77 -31.39
CA GLY A 41 -12.74 15.15 -31.49
C GLY A 41 -11.34 15.31 -30.89
N SER A 42 -10.46 15.99 -31.62
CA SER A 42 -9.02 16.14 -31.39
C SER A 42 -8.61 17.21 -30.35
N MET A 43 -7.58 16.85 -29.57
CA MET A 43 -6.51 17.62 -28.90
C MET A 43 -6.78 18.62 -27.76
N GLY A 44 -6.17 18.31 -26.61
CA GLY A 44 -5.71 19.20 -25.55
C GLY A 44 -4.80 18.43 -24.57
N ASP A 45 -3.53 18.81 -24.50
CA ASP A 45 -2.50 18.20 -23.65
C ASP A 45 -2.87 18.38 -22.16
N GLY A 46 -3.08 17.29 -21.43
CA GLY A 46 -3.30 17.31 -19.97
C GLY A 46 -4.61 16.70 -19.43
N ASN A 47 -5.47 16.07 -20.23
CA ASN A 47 -6.73 15.51 -19.71
C ASN A 47 -6.65 14.00 -19.45
N ILE A 48 -7.09 13.59 -18.25
CA ILE A 48 -7.27 12.18 -17.86
C ILE A 48 -8.28 11.54 -18.83
N GLN A 49 -7.81 10.56 -19.59
CA GLN A 49 -8.65 9.82 -20.54
C GLN A 49 -9.28 8.61 -19.84
N LEU A 50 -10.59 8.66 -19.64
CA LEU A 50 -11.33 7.52 -19.09
C LEU A 50 -11.54 6.47 -20.19
N GLN A 51 -10.73 5.42 -20.18
CA GLN A 51 -10.85 4.31 -21.12
C GLN A 51 -11.76 3.23 -20.52
N ILE A 52 -13.01 3.15 -20.98
CA ILE A 52 -13.93 2.09 -20.57
C ILE A 52 -13.66 0.86 -21.44
N SER A 53 -12.91 -0.10 -20.90
CA SER A 53 -12.72 -1.40 -21.54
C SER A 53 -14.00 -2.23 -21.43
N HIS A 54 -14.72 -2.41 -22.54
CA HIS A 54 -15.81 -3.38 -22.66
C HIS A 54 -15.25 -4.80 -22.79
N GLN A 55 -14.57 -5.28 -21.76
CA GLN A 55 -14.47 -6.71 -21.54
C GLN A 55 -15.76 -7.12 -20.85
N LEU A 56 -16.55 -7.99 -21.49
CA LEU A 56 -17.72 -8.63 -20.88
C LEU A 56 -17.23 -9.56 -19.76
N TYR A 57 -16.94 -8.95 -18.62
CA TYR A 57 -16.64 -9.64 -17.38
C TYR A 57 -17.90 -10.37 -16.93
N ASN A 58 -17.79 -11.68 -16.76
CA ASN A 58 -18.80 -12.48 -16.07
C ASN A 58 -18.85 -12.05 -14.60
N LYS A 59 -19.52 -10.94 -14.33
CA LYS A 59 -19.83 -10.49 -12.98
C LYS A 59 -20.90 -11.42 -12.41
N SER A 60 -20.69 -11.90 -11.19
CA SER A 60 -21.75 -12.66 -10.50
C SER A 60 -22.94 -11.73 -10.22
N PHE A 61 -24.16 -12.28 -10.15
CA PHE A 61 -25.36 -11.52 -9.80
C PHE A 61 -25.17 -10.67 -8.51
N ARG A 62 -24.37 -11.19 -7.57
CA ARG A 62 -23.96 -10.48 -6.35
C ARG A 62 -23.31 -9.12 -6.63
N GLN A 63 -22.41 -9.03 -7.60
CA GLN A 63 -21.74 -7.77 -7.94
C GLN A 63 -22.70 -6.75 -8.56
N VAL A 64 -23.66 -7.21 -9.37
CA VAL A 64 -24.71 -6.35 -9.93
C VAL A 64 -25.61 -5.83 -8.83
N VAL A 65 -26.03 -6.69 -7.89
CA VAL A 65 -26.81 -6.31 -6.72
C VAL A 65 -26.05 -5.32 -5.84
N SER A 66 -24.75 -5.52 -5.61
CA SER A 66 -23.92 -4.57 -4.86
C SER A 66 -23.90 -3.18 -5.50
N VAL A 67 -23.84 -3.08 -6.83
CA VAL A 67 -23.91 -1.80 -7.54
C VAL A 67 -25.29 -1.16 -7.42
N ILE A 68 -26.37 -1.94 -7.52
CA ILE A 68 -27.74 -1.44 -7.38
C ILE A 68 -27.98 -0.91 -5.96
N VAL A 69 -27.56 -1.66 -4.94
CA VAL A 69 -27.67 -1.25 -3.53
C VAL A 69 -26.85 0.02 -3.26
N ALA A 70 -25.62 0.09 -3.79
CA ALA A 70 -24.76 1.26 -3.69
C ALA A 70 -25.41 2.51 -4.32
N MET A 71 -26.00 2.37 -5.52
CA MET A 71 -26.68 3.47 -6.19
C MET A 71 -27.97 3.88 -5.49
N GLU A 72 -28.73 2.94 -4.94
CA GLU A 72 -29.96 3.23 -4.20
C GLU A 72 -29.66 3.96 -2.88
N LYS A 73 -28.60 3.54 -2.16
CA LYS A 73 -28.05 4.27 -1.01
C LYS A 73 -27.64 5.68 -1.42
N LEU A 74 -26.87 5.84 -2.49
CA LEU A 74 -26.45 7.18 -2.93
C LEU A 74 -27.65 8.08 -3.27
N ARG A 75 -28.67 7.52 -3.92
CA ARG A 75 -29.89 8.22 -4.30
C ARG A 75 -30.70 8.71 -3.10
N SER A 76 -30.71 7.97 -1.98
CA SER A 76 -31.41 8.42 -0.76
C SER A 76 -30.80 9.67 -0.13
N ARG A 77 -29.56 10.03 -0.47
CA ARG A 77 -28.84 11.22 0.04
C ARG A 77 -28.84 12.39 -0.95
N ALA A 78 -29.16 12.15 -2.22
CA ALA A 78 -29.01 13.11 -3.31
C ALA A 78 -30.05 14.26 -3.32
N TYR A 79 -30.95 14.33 -2.35
CA TYR A 79 -32.03 15.33 -2.34
C TYR A 79 -31.73 16.62 -1.59
N GLU A 80 -30.59 16.79 -0.89
CA GLU A 80 -30.46 17.94 0.04
C GLU A 80 -29.15 18.75 0.06
N HIS A 81 -28.11 18.53 -0.76
CA HIS A 81 -26.89 19.36 -0.60
C HIS A 81 -26.03 19.60 -1.86
N VAL A 82 -25.37 20.77 -1.88
CA VAL A 82 -24.38 21.20 -2.89
C VAL A 82 -23.06 20.45 -2.65
N PHE A 83 -22.68 19.59 -3.59
CA PHE A 83 -21.51 18.73 -3.51
C PHE A 83 -20.18 19.48 -3.33
N ARG A 84 -19.38 19.10 -2.32
CA ARG A 84 -18.01 19.58 -2.06
C ARG A 84 -17.02 18.41 -1.99
N ASP A 85 -15.72 18.67 -2.12
CA ASP A 85 -14.67 17.62 -2.15
C ASP A 85 -14.64 16.75 -0.89
N ASP A 86 -14.94 17.30 0.29
CA ASP A 86 -15.04 16.53 1.54
C ASP A 86 -16.22 15.53 1.55
N ASP A 87 -17.25 15.78 0.72
CA ASP A 87 -18.41 14.91 0.61
C ASP A 87 -18.07 13.58 -0.08
N LEU A 88 -16.99 13.52 -0.88
CA LEU A 88 -16.54 12.27 -1.51
C LEU A 88 -16.20 11.20 -0.47
N ARG A 89 -15.45 11.58 0.57
CA ARG A 89 -15.10 10.65 1.66
C ARG A 89 -16.35 10.19 2.42
N SER A 90 -17.26 11.12 2.68
CA SER A 90 -18.54 10.87 3.37
C SER A 90 -19.48 9.97 2.56
N ILE A 91 -19.46 10.09 1.23
CA ILE A 91 -20.27 9.25 0.33
C ILE A 91 -19.70 7.83 0.25
N LEU A 92 -18.37 7.70 0.15
CA LEU A 92 -17.72 6.38 0.09
C LEU A 92 -17.98 5.59 1.38
N SER A 93 -17.81 6.19 2.55
CA SER A 93 -18.13 5.55 3.84
C SER A 93 -19.62 5.21 4.03
N PHE A 94 -20.52 5.83 3.27
CA PHE A 94 -21.96 5.58 3.34
C PHE A 94 -22.41 4.48 2.37
N ILE A 95 -21.86 4.46 1.16
CA ILE A 95 -22.14 3.44 0.14
C ILE A 95 -21.57 2.09 0.59
N PHE A 96 -20.34 2.12 1.09
CA PHE A 96 -19.64 0.95 1.59
C PHE A 96 -19.81 0.94 3.11
N GLU A 97 -20.70 0.09 3.63
CA GLU A 97 -20.59 -0.31 5.03
C GLU A 97 -19.21 -0.96 5.16
N GLU A 98 -18.32 -0.36 5.96
CA GLU A 98 -17.03 -0.97 6.30
C GLU A 98 -17.31 -2.26 7.09
N GLU A 99 -17.54 -3.35 6.38
CA GLU A 99 -17.19 -4.66 6.93
C GLU A 99 -15.69 -4.59 7.21
N PRO A 100 -15.25 -4.78 8.47
CA PRO A 100 -13.82 -4.82 8.75
C PRO A 100 -13.26 -5.91 7.86
N VAL A 101 -12.35 -5.54 6.95
CA VAL A 101 -11.60 -6.52 6.19
C VAL A 101 -10.77 -7.26 7.22
N ILE A 102 -11.27 -8.42 7.65
CA ILE A 102 -10.46 -9.39 8.36
C ILE A 102 -9.42 -9.81 7.32
N PHE A 103 -8.27 -9.15 7.36
CA PHE A 103 -7.08 -9.61 6.69
C PHE A 103 -6.68 -10.92 7.38
N GLU A 104 -7.32 -12.02 6.98
CA GLU A 104 -6.65 -13.30 7.06
C GLU A 104 -5.34 -13.11 6.30
N THR A 105 -4.24 -13.37 6.98
CA THR A 105 -2.88 -13.30 6.44
C THR A 105 -2.71 -14.46 5.46
N SER A 106 -3.49 -14.46 4.38
CA SER A 106 -3.24 -15.32 3.23
C SER A 106 -2.04 -14.71 2.53
N SER A 107 -0.98 -15.51 2.48
CA SER A 107 0.28 -15.24 1.82
C SER A 107 0.09 -15.30 0.31
N ASP A 108 -0.81 -14.48 -0.22
CA ASP A 108 -0.91 -14.25 -1.65
C ASP A 108 -0.04 -13.05 -2.01
N GLU A 109 1.01 -13.37 -2.75
CA GLU A 109 2.01 -12.49 -3.33
C GLU A 109 1.36 -11.44 -4.25
N LEU A 110 0.81 -10.39 -3.67
CA LEU A 110 0.63 -9.13 -4.39
C LEU A 110 2.03 -8.55 -4.66
N LEU A 111 2.67 -9.05 -5.72
CA LEU A 111 3.89 -8.49 -6.29
C LEU A 111 3.55 -7.10 -6.82
N CYS A 112 3.81 -6.12 -5.98
CA CYS A 112 3.68 -4.73 -6.33
C CYS A 112 4.97 -4.32 -7.02
N ASP A 113 4.93 -4.14 -8.35
CA ASP A 113 6.07 -3.81 -9.22
C ASP A 113 6.67 -2.39 -8.99
N ALA A 114 6.14 -1.66 -8.02
CA ALA A 114 6.67 -0.36 -7.65
C ALA A 114 8.12 -0.50 -7.14
N ALA A 115 9.01 0.33 -7.68
CA ALA A 115 10.39 0.42 -7.22
C ALA A 115 10.44 0.69 -5.71
N VAL A 116 11.43 0.09 -5.04
CA VAL A 116 11.64 0.30 -3.59
C VAL A 116 11.95 1.78 -3.35
N GLN A 117 11.12 2.45 -2.57
CA GLN A 117 11.38 3.83 -2.18
C GLN A 117 12.60 3.88 -1.26
N SER A 118 13.55 4.76 -1.55
CA SER A 118 14.73 4.96 -0.73
C SER A 118 15.06 6.43 -0.55
N VAL A 119 15.58 6.78 0.61
CA VAL A 119 16.09 8.12 0.91
C VAL A 119 17.57 8.05 1.27
N LYS A 120 18.33 9.05 0.84
CA LYS A 120 19.73 9.20 1.26
C LYS A 120 19.76 9.93 2.60
N CYS A 121 20.48 9.41 3.57
CA CYS A 121 20.59 10.06 4.88
C CYS A 121 21.94 9.87 5.55
N LYS A 122 22.28 10.79 6.44
CA LYS A 122 23.37 10.66 7.40
C LYS A 122 22.82 10.41 8.78
N LEU A 123 23.55 9.65 9.58
CA LEU A 123 23.21 9.33 10.96
C LEU A 123 24.33 9.81 11.86
N GLN A 124 23.98 10.61 12.86
CA GLN A 124 24.87 11.01 13.94
C GLN A 124 24.26 10.53 15.24
N ASP A 125 25.04 9.96 16.14
CA ASP A 125 24.49 9.57 17.44
C ASP A 125 24.17 10.80 18.30
N ARG A 126 23.54 10.58 19.46
CA ARG A 126 23.16 11.67 20.38
C ARG A 126 24.34 12.51 20.87
N GLU A 127 25.53 11.92 20.93
CA GLU A 127 26.78 12.62 21.30
C GLU A 127 27.44 13.31 20.10
N GLN A 128 26.77 13.37 18.94
CA GLN A 128 27.26 13.99 17.70
C GLN A 128 28.45 13.24 17.05
N LYS A 129 28.59 11.93 17.33
CA LYS A 129 29.54 11.10 16.59
C LYS A 129 28.96 10.73 15.23
N SER A 130 29.73 10.96 14.18
CA SER A 130 29.42 10.52 12.82
C SER A 130 29.79 9.05 12.63
N LEU A 131 29.06 8.38 11.74
CA LEU A 131 29.36 7.01 11.35
C LEU A 131 30.32 7.01 10.16
N VAL A 132 31.37 6.19 10.26
CA VAL A 132 32.48 6.16 9.30
C VAL A 132 32.80 4.71 8.98
N LEU A 133 33.03 4.42 7.70
CA LEU A 133 33.38 3.07 7.25
C LEU A 133 34.88 2.88 7.36
N ASP A 134 35.30 2.09 8.35
CA ASP A 134 36.67 1.69 8.60
C ASP A 134 36.89 0.23 8.17
N SER A 135 37.98 -0.09 7.47
CA SER A 135 38.13 -1.39 6.80
C SER A 135 36.94 -1.69 5.84
N PRO A 136 36.94 -2.75 5.00
CA PRO A 136 35.87 -2.91 4.00
C PRO A 136 34.48 -3.13 4.62
N CYS A 137 34.40 -3.65 5.86
CA CYS A 137 33.14 -4.10 6.46
C CYS A 137 32.95 -3.70 7.95
N VAL A 138 33.66 -2.68 8.47
CA VAL A 138 33.49 -2.24 9.87
C VAL A 138 32.99 -0.80 9.92
N LEU A 139 31.82 -0.58 10.50
CA LEU A 139 31.32 0.76 10.75
C LEU A 139 31.79 1.21 12.13
N LYS A 140 32.38 2.40 12.25
CA LYS A 140 32.81 3.01 13.52
C LYS A 140 32.06 4.32 13.77
N ALA A 141 31.90 4.68 15.04
CA ALA A 141 31.39 5.98 15.45
C ALA A 141 32.54 6.83 16.03
N LEU A 142 32.73 8.02 15.48
CA LEU A 142 33.71 9.00 15.98
C LEU A 142 33.31 10.43 15.65
N HIS A 143 33.86 11.39 16.41
CA HIS A 143 33.76 12.80 16.04
C HIS A 143 34.63 13.10 14.82
N LEU A 144 34.02 13.57 13.75
CA LEU A 144 34.75 14.03 12.57
C LEU A 144 35.13 15.50 12.70
N LEU A 145 36.36 15.82 12.31
CA LEU A 145 36.78 17.21 12.11
C LEU A 145 36.17 17.76 10.82
N SER A 146 35.97 19.08 10.73
CA SER A 146 35.34 19.74 9.58
C SER A 146 35.98 19.34 8.22
N GLN A 147 37.30 19.15 8.20
CA GLN A 147 38.04 18.73 7.00
C GLN A 147 37.85 17.24 6.61
N GLU A 148 37.29 16.42 7.50
CA GLU A 148 37.10 14.97 7.33
C GLU A 148 35.64 14.56 7.16
N MET A 149 34.73 15.54 7.05
CA MET A 149 33.28 15.29 6.89
C MET A 149 32.92 14.51 5.61
N SER A 150 33.84 14.44 4.64
CA SER A 150 33.70 13.61 3.45
C SER A 150 33.77 12.10 3.73
N ARG A 151 34.33 11.70 4.89
CA ARG A 151 34.41 10.30 5.33
C ARG A 151 33.10 9.77 5.92
N GLU A 152 32.21 10.68 6.31
CA GLU A 152 30.93 10.32 6.91
C GLU A 152 30.10 9.45 5.95
N VAL A 153 29.60 8.34 6.49
CA VAL A 153 28.80 7.41 5.73
C VAL A 153 27.45 8.02 5.39
N VAL A 154 27.11 7.95 4.10
CA VAL A 154 25.76 8.19 3.63
C VAL A 154 25.07 6.85 3.45
N PHE A 155 23.91 6.70 4.08
CA PHE A 155 23.07 5.53 3.94
C PHE A 155 22.04 5.74 2.82
N CYS A 156 21.75 4.67 2.10
CA CYS A 156 20.53 4.51 1.32
C CYS A 156 19.53 3.75 2.21
N MET A 157 18.61 4.49 2.84
CA MET A 157 17.56 3.90 3.67
C MET A 157 16.36 3.55 2.80
N SER A 158 16.16 2.26 2.57
CA SER A 158 15.05 1.72 1.79
C SER A 158 13.85 1.40 2.68
N PHE A 159 12.65 1.82 2.28
CA PHE A 159 11.40 1.46 2.93
C PHE A 159 10.94 0.11 2.40
N VAL A 160 10.84 -0.89 3.27
CA VAL A 160 10.66 -2.29 2.89
C VAL A 160 9.38 -2.84 3.49
N GLN A 161 8.89 -3.95 2.96
CA GLN A 161 7.69 -4.59 3.51
C GLN A 161 7.99 -5.22 4.87
N GLY A 162 7.10 -4.99 5.84
CA GLY A 162 7.15 -5.56 7.17
C GLY A 162 5.85 -5.29 7.91
N GLU A 163 5.66 -5.91 9.07
CA GLU A 163 4.54 -5.58 9.95
C GLU A 163 4.72 -4.14 10.43
N GLU A 164 3.94 -3.21 9.87
CA GLU A 164 3.81 -1.88 10.43
C GLU A 164 3.12 -2.01 11.78
N ARG A 165 3.85 -1.63 12.83
CA ARG A 165 3.30 -1.45 14.17
C ARG A 165 3.19 0.04 14.39
N ASP A 166 2.25 0.48 15.23
CA ASP A 166 2.08 1.91 15.53
C ASP A 166 3.44 2.58 15.81
N ASN A 167 3.81 3.52 14.94
CA ASN A 167 5.07 4.30 14.95
C ASN A 167 6.38 3.54 14.66
N LYS A 168 6.32 2.34 14.07
CA LYS A 168 7.50 1.55 13.64
C LYS A 168 7.48 1.32 12.14
N ILE A 169 8.45 1.93 11.44
CA ILE A 169 8.57 1.83 9.99
C ILE A 169 9.66 0.82 9.63
N PRO A 170 9.35 -0.28 8.92
CA PRO A 170 10.36 -1.24 8.46
C PRO A 170 11.28 -0.62 7.40
N VAL A 171 12.58 -0.65 7.66
CA VAL A 171 13.61 -0.11 6.76
C VAL A 171 14.79 -1.06 6.63
N ALA A 172 15.49 -0.97 5.50
CA ALA A 172 16.82 -1.56 5.31
C ALA A 172 17.85 -0.44 5.08
N LEU A 173 19.04 -0.60 5.67
CA LEU A 173 20.09 0.42 5.63
C LEU A 173 21.28 -0.07 4.80
N GLY A 174 21.37 0.42 3.57
CA GLY A 174 22.50 0.20 2.67
C GLY A 174 23.52 1.34 2.74
N ILE A 175 24.78 1.07 2.42
CA ILE A 175 25.83 2.09 2.29
C ILE A 175 25.80 2.65 0.86
N ARG A 176 25.72 3.98 0.71
CA ARG A 176 25.68 4.63 -0.61
C ARG A 176 26.89 4.22 -1.46
N ASP A 177 26.64 3.97 -2.74
CA ASP A 177 27.65 3.59 -3.75
C ASP A 177 28.41 2.30 -3.40
N LYS A 178 27.87 1.47 -2.51
CA LYS A 178 28.42 0.17 -2.13
C LYS A 178 27.32 -0.89 -2.08
N ASN A 179 27.68 -2.13 -2.37
CA ASN A 179 26.77 -3.27 -2.28
C ASN A 179 26.74 -3.83 -0.85
N LEU A 180 26.74 -2.96 0.16
CA LEU A 180 26.83 -3.34 1.58
C LEU A 180 25.56 -2.91 2.32
N TYR A 181 24.97 -3.84 3.07
CA TYR A 181 23.82 -3.58 3.94
C TYR A 181 24.13 -3.93 5.39
N LEU A 182 23.54 -3.16 6.31
CA LEU A 182 23.52 -3.56 7.72
C LEU A 182 22.66 -4.83 7.88
N SER A 183 23.22 -5.82 8.55
CA SER A 183 22.63 -7.14 8.74
C SER A 183 22.83 -7.60 10.18
N CYS A 184 21.80 -8.21 10.75
CA CYS A 184 21.82 -8.81 12.07
C CYS A 184 22.05 -10.32 11.96
N VAL A 185 23.09 -10.82 12.62
CA VAL A 185 23.41 -12.25 12.67
C VAL A 185 23.60 -12.71 14.10
N LYS A 186 23.50 -14.01 14.35
CA LYS A 186 23.86 -14.60 15.64
C LYS A 186 25.30 -15.11 15.56
N LYS A 187 26.21 -14.56 16.37
CA LYS A 187 27.57 -15.08 16.52
C LYS A 187 27.69 -15.72 17.91
N GLY A 188 27.79 -17.05 17.93
CA GLY A 188 27.64 -17.81 19.18
C GLY A 188 26.23 -17.64 19.74
N ASP A 189 26.12 -17.12 20.96
CA ASP A 189 24.83 -16.86 21.61
C ASP A 189 24.35 -15.40 21.57
N THR A 190 25.11 -14.52 20.91
CA THR A 190 24.85 -13.07 20.95
C THR A 190 24.46 -12.54 19.56
N PRO A 191 23.30 -11.89 19.43
CA PRO A 191 22.97 -11.07 18.27
C PRO A 191 24.04 -10.00 18.02
N THR A 192 24.47 -9.87 16.76
CA THR A 192 25.57 -8.99 16.35
C THR A 192 25.21 -8.29 15.05
N LEU A 193 25.60 -7.01 14.96
CA LEU A 193 25.49 -6.22 13.74
C LEU A 193 26.73 -6.43 12.86
N GLN A 194 26.53 -6.54 11.56
CA GLN A 194 27.62 -6.58 10.57
C GLN A 194 27.23 -5.89 9.26
N LEU A 195 28.22 -5.56 8.44
CA LEU A 195 28.02 -5.22 7.04
C LEU A 195 28.10 -6.50 6.20
N GLU A 196 27.07 -6.74 5.40
CA GLU A 196 26.96 -7.89 4.52
C GLU A 196 26.91 -7.43 3.06
N GLU A 197 27.72 -8.07 2.21
CA GLU A 197 27.75 -7.82 0.77
C GLU A 197 26.59 -8.53 0.09
N VAL A 198 25.92 -7.83 -0.83
CA VAL A 198 24.74 -8.33 -1.55
C VAL A 198 24.90 -8.20 -3.06
N ASP A 199 24.11 -8.95 -3.83
CA ASP A 199 24.08 -8.82 -5.29
C ASP A 199 23.32 -7.54 -5.69
N PRO A 200 23.97 -6.55 -6.34
CA PRO A 200 23.31 -5.31 -6.77
C PRO A 200 22.19 -5.51 -7.79
N LYS A 201 22.11 -6.68 -8.45
CA LYS A 201 21.01 -7.00 -9.37
C LYS A 201 19.73 -7.38 -8.64
N VAL A 202 19.83 -7.82 -7.39
CA VAL A 202 18.72 -8.31 -6.58
C VAL A 202 18.27 -7.27 -5.55
N TYR A 203 19.17 -6.39 -5.10
CA TYR A 203 18.93 -5.45 -4.01
C TYR A 203 19.01 -3.98 -4.46
N PRO A 204 18.24 -3.08 -3.82
CA PRO A 204 17.22 -3.37 -2.79
C PRO A 204 15.97 -4.04 -3.39
N LYS A 205 15.35 -4.92 -2.62
CA LYS A 205 14.04 -5.51 -2.93
C LYS A 205 13.02 -5.15 -1.86
N ARG A 206 11.74 -5.12 -2.24
CA ARG A 206 10.64 -4.78 -1.33
C ARG A 206 10.56 -5.73 -0.14
N ASN A 207 10.71 -7.03 -0.40
CA ASN A 207 10.72 -8.09 0.60
C ASN A 207 12.17 -8.44 0.99
N MET A 208 12.78 -7.60 1.81
CA MET A 208 14.10 -7.89 2.38
C MET A 208 14.03 -9.03 3.40
N GLU A 209 15.07 -9.85 3.47
CA GLU A 209 15.22 -10.85 4.51
C GLU A 209 15.29 -10.19 5.89
N LYS A 210 14.63 -10.77 6.89
CA LYS A 210 14.50 -10.21 8.25
C LYS A 210 15.83 -9.76 8.88
N ARG A 211 16.96 -10.36 8.52
CA ARG A 211 18.30 -9.96 8.99
C ARG A 211 18.70 -8.53 8.60
N PHE A 212 18.20 -8.03 7.46
CA PHE A 212 18.48 -6.68 6.95
C PHE A 212 17.46 -5.64 7.42
N VAL A 213 16.36 -6.07 8.05
CA VAL A 213 15.24 -5.19 8.36
C VAL A 213 15.34 -4.69 9.79
N PHE A 214 15.19 -3.37 9.93
CA PHE A 214 15.11 -2.68 11.19
C PHE A 214 13.80 -1.91 11.27
N TYR A 215 13.18 -1.88 12.44
CA TYR A 215 12.12 -0.93 12.74
C TYR A 215 12.73 0.41 13.09
N LYS A 216 12.50 1.41 12.23
CA LYS A 216 12.77 2.81 12.51
C LYS A 216 11.64 3.39 13.34
N THR A 217 11.96 3.92 14.51
CA THR A 217 11.03 4.67 15.36
C THR A 217 11.51 6.09 15.50
N GLU A 218 10.65 7.07 15.25
CA GLU A 218 10.91 8.48 15.52
C GLU A 218 10.49 8.83 16.94
N ILE A 219 11.42 9.37 17.73
CA ILE A 219 11.19 9.82 19.10
C ILE A 219 11.63 11.27 19.20
N LYS A 220 10.67 12.20 19.18
CA LYS A 220 10.91 13.65 19.17
C LYS A 220 11.75 14.08 17.95
N ASN A 221 13.06 14.23 18.12
CA ASN A 221 14.01 14.66 17.08
C ASN A 221 15.15 13.65 16.89
N THR A 222 14.99 12.43 17.39
CA THR A 222 15.90 11.31 17.19
C THR A 222 15.16 10.14 16.57
N VAL A 223 15.94 9.24 15.97
CA VAL A 223 15.49 7.96 15.45
C VAL A 223 16.22 6.86 16.18
N GLU A 224 15.53 5.74 16.38
CA GLU A 224 16.11 4.49 16.85
C GLU A 224 15.84 3.40 15.80
N PHE A 225 16.75 2.43 15.72
CA PHE A 225 16.65 1.31 14.80
C PHE A 225 16.70 0.01 15.58
N GLU A 226 15.54 -0.64 15.72
CA GLU A 226 15.41 -1.94 16.38
C GLU A 226 15.50 -3.07 15.35
N SER A 227 16.21 -4.15 15.64
CA SER A 227 16.27 -5.32 14.76
C SER A 227 14.91 -6.02 14.68
N VAL A 228 14.43 -6.29 13.47
CA VAL A 228 13.24 -7.15 13.28
C VAL A 228 13.55 -8.61 13.62
N LEU A 229 14.77 -9.05 13.35
CA LEU A 229 15.19 -10.43 13.63
C LEU A 229 15.41 -10.69 15.13
N TYR A 230 15.87 -9.68 15.87
CA TYR A 230 16.14 -9.76 17.32
C TYR A 230 15.41 -8.63 18.06
N PRO A 231 14.17 -8.84 18.53
CA PRO A 231 13.42 -7.83 19.27
C PRO A 231 14.16 -7.33 20.52
N ASN A 232 14.02 -6.04 20.84
CA ASN A 232 14.75 -5.32 21.89
C ASN A 232 16.27 -5.19 21.68
N TRP A 233 16.75 -5.46 20.48
CA TRP A 233 18.12 -5.18 20.08
C TRP A 233 18.17 -4.00 19.11
N TYR A 234 19.07 -3.05 19.36
CA TYR A 234 19.12 -1.78 18.67
C TYR A 234 20.47 -1.58 18.01
N ILE A 235 20.51 -0.84 16.90
CA ILE A 235 21.78 -0.28 16.41
C ILE A 235 22.29 0.66 17.50
N SER A 236 23.55 0.50 17.91
CA SER A 236 24.12 1.21 19.05
C SER A 236 25.56 1.63 18.81
N THR A 237 25.95 2.72 19.45
CA THR A 237 27.34 3.20 19.52
C THR A 237 27.82 3.25 20.96
N SER A 238 29.14 3.12 21.14
CA SER A 238 29.76 3.27 22.45
C SER A 238 29.92 4.75 22.81
N GLN A 239 30.04 5.03 24.10
CA GLN A 239 30.52 6.32 24.60
C GLN A 239 31.99 6.58 24.21
N ILE A 240 32.76 5.52 23.94
CA ILE A 240 34.17 5.60 23.60
C ILE A 240 34.35 5.84 22.09
N GLU A 241 35.28 6.73 21.73
CA GLU A 241 35.67 7.04 20.35
C GLU A 241 36.16 5.82 19.56
N GLU A 242 35.93 5.86 18.24
CA GLU A 242 36.41 4.89 17.26
C GLU A 242 35.99 3.44 17.52
N LYS A 243 34.99 3.23 18.37
CA LYS A 243 34.42 1.91 18.59
C LYS A 243 33.51 1.52 17.43
N PRO A 244 33.47 0.22 17.08
CA PRO A 244 32.53 -0.27 16.09
C PRO A 244 31.09 0.03 16.50
N VAL A 245 30.25 0.31 15.51
CA VAL A 245 28.79 0.27 15.67
C VAL A 245 28.39 -1.19 15.85
N PHE A 246 27.48 -1.46 16.78
CA PHE A 246 27.10 -2.81 17.17
C PHE A 246 25.60 -2.92 17.41
N LEU A 247 25.16 -4.12 17.80
CA LEU A 247 23.79 -4.37 18.23
C LEU A 247 23.75 -4.40 19.76
N GLY A 248 23.14 -3.40 20.39
CA GLY A 248 22.99 -3.30 21.85
C GLY A 248 21.66 -3.89 22.32
N HIS A 249 21.66 -4.56 23.46
CA HIS A 249 20.45 -5.04 24.12
C HIS A 249 19.91 -3.94 25.04
N PHE A 250 18.58 -3.71 25.02
CA PHE A 250 17.83 -2.70 25.80
C PHE A 250 18.18 -1.21 25.57
N ARG A 251 17.18 -0.34 25.75
CA ARG A 251 17.32 1.12 25.64
C ARG A 251 17.76 1.73 26.97
N GLY A 252 18.41 2.90 26.92
CA GLY A 252 18.69 3.73 28.11
C GLY A 252 19.80 3.18 29.03
N GLY A 253 20.66 2.30 28.51
CA GLY A 253 21.85 1.83 29.19
C GLY A 253 23.03 2.81 29.06
N GLN A 254 24.26 2.28 29.13
CA GLN A 254 25.47 3.05 28.88
C GLN A 254 25.69 3.35 27.39
N ASP A 255 25.18 2.48 26.52
CA ASP A 255 25.31 2.60 25.07
C ASP A 255 24.26 3.54 24.49
N ILE A 256 24.61 4.19 23.37
CA ILE A 256 23.76 5.18 22.72
C ILE A 256 22.93 4.47 21.65
N THR A 257 21.60 4.58 21.74
CA THR A 257 20.63 4.03 20.76
C THR A 257 19.96 5.11 19.91
N ASP A 258 20.07 6.37 20.32
CA ASP A 258 19.44 7.53 19.69
C ASP A 258 20.34 8.13 18.60
N PHE A 259 19.79 8.33 17.40
CA PHE A 259 20.47 8.99 16.29
C PHE A 259 19.71 10.22 15.81
N ARG A 260 20.41 11.29 15.46
CA ARG A 260 19.90 12.34 14.59
C ARG A 260 20.05 11.89 13.14
N MET A 261 19.00 12.07 12.37
CA MET A 261 18.97 11.72 10.95
C MET A 261 18.88 12.99 10.11
N GLU A 262 19.83 13.17 9.22
CA GLU A 262 19.81 14.23 8.21
C GLU A 262 19.48 13.61 6.86
N THR A 263 18.32 13.97 6.30
CA THR A 263 17.91 13.55 4.96
C THR A 263 18.58 14.44 3.91
N LEU A 264 19.24 13.81 2.94
CA LEU A 264 19.86 14.50 1.82
C LEU A 264 18.85 14.62 0.68
N SER A 265 18.72 15.84 0.14
CA SER A 265 17.90 16.09 -1.05
C SER A 265 18.45 15.32 -2.28
N PRO A 266 17.58 14.91 -3.22
CA PRO A 266 17.95 14.15 -4.42
C PRO A 266 19.04 14.80 -5.26
#